data_AF-A0A8S3FD34-F1
#
_entry.id   AF-A0A8S3FD34-F1
#
_cell.length_a   1.000
_cell.length_b   1.000
_cell.length_c   1.000
_cell.angle_alpha   90.00
_cell.angle_beta   90.00
_cell.angle_gamma   90.00
#
_symmetry.space_group_name_H-M   'P 1'
#
loop_
_entity.id
_entity.type
_entity.pdbx_description
1 polymer ?
#
loop_
_entity_poly.entity_id
_entity_poly.type
_entity_poly.pdbx_seq_one_letter_code
_entity_poly.pdbx_strand_id
1 'polypeptide(L)'
;MASRRDLSLEEKINMMKEKDQGSSHRQLSEKFKISLGAVSNILKRKGEYTNDYETNRNKRLKRKLKSDTSQEINDNVYEWFVAQRAKSISISGPVLQEYAKKVAERLDPNFK
;
A
#
# COMPACT_ATOMS: atom_id res chain seq x y z
N MET A 1 11.72 -13.83 17.56
CA MET A 1 10.36 -13.62 17.01
C MET A 1 10.36 -14.06 15.56
N ALA A 2 9.45 -14.94 15.13
CA ALA A 2 9.35 -15.32 13.73
C ALA A 2 8.98 -14.07 12.90
N SER A 3 9.81 -13.75 11.90
CA SER A 3 9.56 -12.66 10.96
C SER A 3 8.20 -12.86 10.29
N ARG A 4 7.30 -11.88 10.42
CA ARG A 4 6.03 -11.88 9.66
C ARG A 4 6.36 -11.67 8.17
N ARG A 5 6.18 -12.71 7.36
CA ARG A 5 6.26 -12.58 5.89
C ARG A 5 5.04 -11.81 5.39
N ASP A 6 5.31 -10.74 4.65
CA ASP A 6 4.28 -9.98 3.93
C ASP A 6 4.43 -10.23 2.43
N LEU A 7 3.31 -10.56 1.79
CA LEU A 7 3.25 -10.84 0.36
C LEU A 7 3.11 -9.55 -0.45
N SER A 8 3.80 -9.47 -1.58
CA SER A 8 3.56 -8.46 -2.59
C SER A 8 2.15 -8.59 -3.19
N LEU A 9 1.67 -7.52 -3.84
CA LEU A 9 0.39 -7.52 -4.54
C LEU A 9 0.35 -8.65 -5.58
N GLU A 10 1.42 -8.86 -6.33
CA GLU A 10 1.54 -9.95 -7.29
C GLU A 10 1.45 -11.35 -6.65
N GLU A 11 2.18 -11.58 -5.56
CA GLU A 11 2.10 -12.85 -4.81
C GLU A 11 0.68 -13.10 -4.27
N LYS A 12 -0.01 -12.06 -3.80
CA LYS A 12 -1.41 -12.17 -3.33
C LYS A 12 -2.35 -12.58 -4.47
N ILE A 13 -2.21 -11.98 -5.66
CA ILE A 13 -3.00 -12.35 -6.84
C ILE A 13 -2.70 -13.79 -7.28
N ASN A 14 -1.43 -14.20 -7.29
CA ASN A 14 -1.07 -15.59 -7.64
C ASN A 14 -1.64 -16.59 -6.62
N MET A 15 -1.59 -16.28 -5.32
CA MET A 15 -2.21 -17.10 -4.28
C MET A 15 -3.73 -17.24 -4.49
N MET A 16 -4.42 -16.17 -4.92
CA MET A 16 -5.86 -16.22 -5.23
C MET A 16 -6.15 -17.10 -6.46
N LYS A 17 -5.33 -17.00 -7.51
CA LYS A 17 -5.45 -17.88 -8.69
C LYS A 17 -5.31 -19.35 -8.31
N GLU A 18 -4.34 -19.68 -7.46
CA GLU A 18 -4.15 -21.05 -6.97
C GLU A 18 -5.29 -21.53 -6.07
N LYS A 19 -5.89 -20.63 -5.29
CA LYS A 19 -7.09 -20.91 -4.52
C LYS A 19 -8.28 -21.24 -5.43
N ASP A 20 -8.43 -20.50 -6.52
CA ASP A 20 -9.50 -20.69 -7.52
C ASP A 20 -9.29 -22.00 -8.31
N GLN A 21 -8.03 -22.44 -8.49
CA GLN A 21 -7.66 -23.76 -9.05
C GLN A 21 -7.89 -24.94 -8.10
N GLY A 22 -8.39 -24.71 -6.88
CA GLY A 22 -8.76 -25.77 -5.94
C GLY A 22 -7.75 -26.01 -4.80
N SER A 23 -6.69 -25.22 -4.68
CA SER A 23 -5.74 -25.37 -3.58
C SER A 23 -6.40 -25.16 -2.22
N SER A 24 -6.02 -25.98 -1.24
CA SER A 24 -6.45 -25.84 0.15
C SER A 24 -5.69 -24.72 0.87
N HIS A 25 -6.24 -24.20 1.97
CA HIS A 25 -5.57 -23.15 2.76
C HIS A 25 -4.22 -23.61 3.30
N ARG A 26 -4.08 -24.91 3.61
CA ARG A 26 -2.83 -25.49 4.11
C ARG A 26 -1.75 -25.52 3.03
N GLN A 27 -2.08 -25.97 1.82
CA GLN A 27 -1.17 -25.94 0.67
C GLN A 27 -0.71 -24.51 0.36
N LEU A 28 -1.62 -23.53 0.39
CA LEU A 28 -1.28 -22.12 0.18
C LEU A 28 -0.38 -21.57 1.29
N SER A 29 -0.68 -21.90 2.55
CA SER A 29 0.12 -21.50 3.71
C SER A 29 1.56 -22.01 3.61
N GLU A 30 1.74 -23.27 3.24
CA GLU A 30 3.04 -23.91 3.07
C GLU A 30 3.80 -23.32 1.87
N LYS A 31 3.14 -23.18 0.70
CA LYS A 31 3.75 -22.66 -0.52
C LYS A 31 4.21 -21.21 -0.39
N PHE A 32 3.33 -20.35 0.13
CA PHE A 32 3.61 -18.92 0.27
C PHE A 32 4.33 -18.58 1.58
N LYS A 33 4.57 -19.57 2.46
CA LYS A 33 5.22 -19.42 3.76
C LYS A 33 4.56 -18.35 4.64
N ILE A 34 3.23 -18.39 4.72
CA ILE A 34 2.40 -17.50 5.53
C ILE A 34 1.49 -18.31 6.46
N SER A 35 0.90 -17.69 7.50
CA SER A 35 -0.02 -18.38 8.39
C SER A 35 -1.39 -18.64 7.74
N LEU A 36 -2.12 -19.64 8.24
CA LEU A 36 -3.51 -19.91 7.80
C LEU A 36 -4.43 -18.70 7.96
N GLY A 37 -4.24 -17.92 9.04
CA GLY A 37 -4.96 -16.67 9.27
C GLY A 37 -4.65 -15.61 8.20
N ALA A 38 -3.40 -15.53 7.74
CA ALA A 38 -3.01 -14.63 6.66
C ALA A 38 -3.66 -15.03 5.33
N VAL A 39 -3.70 -16.32 5.00
CA VAL A 39 -4.43 -16.83 3.81
C VAL A 39 -5.89 -16.40 3.87
N SER A 40 -6.58 -16.64 4.99
CA SER A 40 -7.98 -16.26 5.18
C SER A 40 -8.19 -14.75 5.03
N ASN A 41 -7.35 -13.93 5.65
CA ASN A 41 -7.44 -12.47 5.56
C ASN A 41 -7.20 -11.94 4.14
N ILE A 42 -6.25 -12.54 3.40
CA ILE A 42 -5.98 -12.14 2.01
C ILE A 42 -7.19 -12.48 1.13
N LEU A 43 -7.79 -13.66 1.31
CA LEU A 43 -8.98 -14.07 0.55
C LEU A 43 -10.21 -13.21 0.87
N LYS A 44 -10.41 -12.82 2.15
CA LYS A 44 -11.48 -11.90 2.54
C LYS A 44 -11.40 -10.54 1.82
N ARG A 45 -10.18 -10.07 1.56
CA ARG A 45 -9.90 -8.80 0.87
C ARG A 45 -9.59 -8.98 -0.62
N LYS A 46 -10.02 -10.09 -1.25
CA LYS A 46 -9.74 -10.41 -2.67
C LYS A 46 -10.07 -9.24 -3.60
N GLY A 47 -11.28 -8.67 -3.49
CA GLY A 47 -11.71 -7.58 -4.37
C GLY A 47 -10.82 -6.34 -4.32
N GLU A 48 -10.32 -5.99 -3.12
CA GLU A 48 -9.40 -4.87 -2.95
C GLU A 48 -8.08 -5.07 -3.72
N TYR A 49 -7.50 -6.26 -3.63
CA TYR A 49 -6.24 -6.57 -4.30
C TYR A 49 -6.41 -6.70 -5.80
N THR A 50 -7.54 -7.24 -6.27
CA THR A 50 -7.88 -7.30 -7.70
C THR A 50 -7.99 -5.89 -8.28
N ASN A 51 -8.72 -4.99 -7.62
CA ASN A 51 -8.84 -3.60 -8.05
C ASN A 51 -7.47 -2.88 -8.07
N ASP A 52 -6.65 -3.07 -7.05
CA ASP A 52 -5.29 -2.50 -7.03
C ASP A 52 -4.43 -3.01 -8.20
N TYR A 53 -4.56 -4.29 -8.55
CA TYR A 53 -3.83 -4.89 -9.66
C TYR A 53 -4.31 -4.36 -11.02
N GLU A 54 -5.61 -4.19 -11.19
CA GLU A 54 -6.25 -3.67 -12.42
C GLU A 54 -5.96 -2.19 -12.64
N THR A 55 -5.91 -1.39 -11.57
CA THR A 55 -5.52 0.04 -11.61
C THR A 55 -4.00 0.26 -11.73
N ASN A 56 -3.26 -0.79 -12.10
CA ASN A 56 -1.81 -0.80 -12.30
C ASN A 56 -1.02 -0.23 -11.11
N ARG A 57 -1.50 -0.47 -9.87
CA ARG A 57 -0.72 -0.15 -8.67
C ARG A 57 0.59 -0.95 -8.68
N ASN A 58 1.58 -0.44 -7.96
CA ASN A 58 2.90 -1.08 -7.88
C ASN A 58 2.78 -2.54 -7.42
N LYS A 59 3.08 -3.48 -8.32
CA LYS A 59 3.01 -4.93 -8.07
C LYS A 59 3.89 -5.40 -6.92
N ARG A 60 4.99 -4.67 -6.63
CA ARG A 60 5.92 -4.94 -5.53
C ARG A 60 5.44 -4.38 -4.19
N LEU A 61 4.32 -3.65 -4.17
CA LEU A 61 3.75 -3.11 -2.95
C LEU A 61 3.30 -4.25 -2.03
N LYS A 62 3.83 -4.27 -0.81
CA LYS A 62 3.48 -5.27 0.21
C LYS A 62 2.34 -4.80 1.12
N ARG A 63 2.29 -3.51 1.41
CA ARG A 63 1.31 -2.88 2.31
C ARG A 63 0.55 -1.80 1.56
N LYS A 64 -0.78 -1.74 1.74
CA LYS A 64 -1.56 -0.59 1.28
C LYS A 64 -1.07 0.69 1.97
N LEU A 65 -1.03 1.79 1.22
CA LEU A 65 -1.04 3.12 1.83
C LEU A 65 -2.35 3.26 2.61
N LYS A 66 -2.26 3.59 3.90
CA LYS A 66 -3.44 3.72 4.77
C LYS A 66 -4.18 5.00 4.42
N SER A 67 -5.51 4.91 4.37
CA SER A 67 -6.51 5.99 4.21
C SER A 67 -6.42 6.86 2.96
N ASP A 68 -7.60 7.18 2.41
CA ASP A 68 -7.74 8.13 1.30
C ASP A 68 -7.12 9.49 1.66
N THR A 69 -7.27 9.93 2.92
CA THR A 69 -6.67 11.17 3.42
C THR A 69 -5.15 11.17 3.35
N SER A 70 -4.47 10.05 3.66
CA SER A 70 -3.00 10.03 3.57
C SER A 70 -2.53 10.00 2.13
N GLN A 71 -3.31 9.40 1.24
CA GLN A 71 -3.05 9.47 -0.20
C GLN A 71 -3.23 10.90 -0.71
N GLU A 72 -4.31 11.58 -0.31
CA GLU A 72 -4.58 12.97 -0.66
C GLU A 72 -3.48 13.92 -0.15
N ILE A 73 -2.99 13.70 1.08
CA ILE A 73 -1.83 14.43 1.61
C ILE A 73 -0.60 14.20 0.72
N ASN A 74 -0.29 12.93 0.40
CA ASN A 74 0.87 12.60 -0.42
C ASN A 74 0.78 13.22 -1.82
N ASP A 75 -0.39 13.18 -2.45
CA ASP A 75 -0.62 13.71 -3.78
C ASP A 75 -0.43 15.24 -3.78
N ASN A 76 -1.01 15.95 -2.81
CA ASN A 76 -0.78 17.39 -2.62
C ASN A 76 0.70 17.74 -2.41
N VAL A 77 1.38 16.99 -1.53
CA VAL A 77 2.82 17.20 -1.24
C VAL A 77 3.67 16.95 -2.47
N TYR A 78 3.35 15.91 -3.24
CA TYR A 78 4.06 15.54 -4.46
C TYR A 78 3.88 16.60 -5.55
N GLU A 79 2.66 17.03 -5.83
CA GLU A 79 2.37 18.08 -6.81
C GLU A 79 3.10 19.38 -6.46
N TRP A 80 3.04 19.79 -5.20
CA TRP A 80 3.78 20.95 -4.74
C TRP A 80 5.30 20.79 -4.94
N PHE A 81 5.87 19.65 -4.53
CA PHE A 81 7.31 19.40 -4.70
C PHE A 81 7.73 19.47 -6.18
N VAL A 82 6.95 18.84 -7.09
CA VAL A 82 7.20 18.89 -8.54
C VAL A 82 7.16 20.33 -9.04
N ALA A 83 6.19 21.13 -8.61
CA ALA A 83 6.08 22.54 -8.99
C ALA A 83 7.28 23.39 -8.52
N GLN A 84 7.87 23.07 -7.36
CA GLN A 84 9.06 23.77 -6.86
C GLN A 84 10.33 23.32 -7.60
N ARG A 85 10.44 22.01 -7.91
CA ARG A 85 11.54 21.49 -8.74
C ARG A 85 11.53 22.05 -10.15
N ALA A 86 10.34 22.28 -10.74
CA ALA A 86 10.20 22.94 -12.03
C ALA A 86 10.73 24.39 -12.03
N LYS A 87 10.76 25.04 -10.86
CA LYS A 87 11.36 26.37 -10.65
C LYS A 87 12.85 26.31 -10.29
N SER A 88 13.48 25.15 -10.42
CA SER A 88 14.86 24.88 -9.99
C SER A 88 15.11 25.13 -8.50
N ILE A 89 14.06 25.10 -7.67
CA ILE A 89 14.18 25.24 -6.22
C ILE A 89 14.50 23.87 -5.63
N SER A 90 15.58 23.79 -4.87
CA SER A 90 15.94 22.60 -4.10
C SER A 90 15.23 22.62 -2.75
N ILE A 91 14.48 21.56 -2.46
CA ILE A 91 13.73 21.42 -1.21
C ILE A 91 14.43 20.40 -0.33
N SER A 92 14.72 20.81 0.91
CA SER A 92 15.25 19.91 1.93
C SER A 92 14.14 19.03 2.51
N GLY A 93 14.52 17.86 3.01
CA GLY A 93 13.59 16.93 3.68
C GLY A 93 12.75 17.59 4.79
N PRO A 94 13.35 18.39 5.70
CA PRO A 94 12.59 19.10 6.75
C PRO A 94 11.53 20.05 6.21
N VAL A 95 11.83 20.80 5.13
CA VAL A 95 10.86 21.72 4.51
C VAL A 95 9.70 20.95 3.89
N LEU A 96 9.97 19.80 3.27
CA LEU A 96 8.94 18.92 2.72
C LEU A 96 8.04 18.34 3.82
N GLN A 97 8.63 17.96 4.97
CA GLN A 97 7.88 17.47 6.13
C GLN A 97 6.97 18.54 6.74
N GLU A 98 7.46 19.78 6.88
CA GLU A 98 6.65 20.91 7.36
C GLU A 98 5.49 21.22 6.42
N TYR A 99 5.70 21.14 5.11
CA TYR A 99 4.61 21.29 4.13
C TYR A 99 3.58 20.16 4.27
N ALA A 100 4.03 18.91 4.41
CA ALA A 100 3.13 17.77 4.60
C ALA A 100 2.26 17.90 5.87
N LYS A 101 2.83 18.39 6.97
CA LYS A 101 2.06 18.68 8.21
C LYS A 101 0.96 19.71 7.96
N LYS A 102 1.28 20.82 7.28
CA LYS A 102 0.29 21.87 6.95
C LYS A 102 -0.84 21.35 6.07
N VAL A 103 -0.53 20.48 5.10
CA VAL A 103 -1.54 19.83 4.26
C VAL A 103 -2.40 18.90 5.10
N ALA A 104 -1.81 18.12 6.01
CA ALA A 104 -2.53 17.21 6.88
C ALA A 104 -3.47 17.94 7.85
N GLU A 105 -3.00 19.00 8.52
CA GLU A 105 -3.82 19.85 9.40
C GLU A 105 -5.01 20.49 8.67
N ARG A 106 -4.83 20.82 7.37
CA ARG A 106 -5.90 21.38 6.55
C ARG A 106 -6.96 20.35 6.18
N LEU A 107 -6.56 19.11 5.92
CA LEU A 107 -7.45 18.02 5.50
C LEU A 107 -8.14 17.35 6.71
N ASP A 108 -7.46 17.28 7.85
CA ASP A 108 -8.02 16.81 9.11
C ASP A 108 -7.58 17.74 10.25
N PRO A 109 -8.49 18.61 10.76
CA PRO A 109 -8.20 19.51 11.88
C PRO A 109 -7.79 18.80 13.18
N ASN A 110 -8.02 17.49 13.29
CA ASN A 110 -7.62 16.67 14.44
C ASN A 110 -6.33 15.86 14.18
N PHE A 111 -5.62 16.11 13.08
CA PHE A 111 -4.37 15.45 12.77
C PHE A 111 -3.32 15.75 13.87
N LYS A 112 -3.03 14.73 14.69
CA LYS A 112 -2.06 14.77 15.79
C LYS A 112 -0.91 13.79 15.55
#